data_AF-A0A3D0WRS2-F1
#
_entry.id   AF-A0A3D0WRS2-F1
#
_cell.length_a   1.000
_cell.length_b   1.000
_cell.length_c   1.000
_cell.angle_alpha   90.00
_cell.angle_beta   90.00
_cell.angle_gamma   90.00
#
_symmetry.space_group_name_H-M   'P 1'
#
loop_
_entity.id
_entity.type
_entity.pdbx_description
1 polymer ?
#
loop_
_entity_poly.entity_id
_entity_poly.type
_entity_poly.pdbx_seq_one_letter_code
_entity_poly.pdbx_strand_id
1 'polypeptide(L)' 'MKILADAHIPYLKGIAEQFGEVEYLPGNQFTKEAISDKDALIVRTVTH' A
#
# COMPACT_ATOMS: atom_id res chain seq x y z
N MET A 1 12.15 -0.43 -5.10
CA MET A 1 10.96 -1.27 -4.90
C MET A 1 9.73 -0.39 -5.00
N LYS A 2 8.74 -0.81 -5.78
CA LYS A 2 7.42 -0.19 -5.88
C LYS A 2 6.50 -0.86 -4.86
N ILE A 3 6.10 -0.11 -3.85
CA ILE A 3 5.29 -0.63 -2.72
C ILE A 3 3.91 0.00 -2.81
N LEU A 4 2.86 -0.80 -2.69
CA LEU A 4 1.49 -0.32 -2.53
C LEU A 4 1.02 -0.58 -1.11
N ALA A 5 0.61 0.47 -0.40
CA ALA A 5 0.27 0.42 1.01
C ALA A 5 -1.14 0.97 1.28
N ASP A 6 -1.85 0.38 2.25
CA ASP A 6 -3.14 0.91 2.68
C ASP A 6 -2.96 2.25 3.42
N ALA A 7 -3.65 3.28 2.91
CA ALA A 7 -3.54 4.66 3.39
C ALA A 7 -3.98 4.87 4.85
N HIS A 8 -4.67 3.91 5.46
CA HIS A 8 -5.18 4.02 6.82
C HIS A 8 -4.38 3.17 7.82
N ILE A 9 -3.26 2.58 7.42
CA ILE A 9 -2.34 1.93 8.38
C ILE A 9 -1.60 3.05 9.13
N PRO A 10 -1.83 3.21 10.45
CA PRO A 10 -1.18 4.27 11.21
C PRO A 10 0.33 4.03 11.27
N TYR A 11 1.11 5.12 11.24
CA TYR A 11 2.57 5.13 11.34
C TYR A 11 3.35 4.45 10.19
N LEU A 12 2.65 3.98 9.14
CA LEU A 12 3.32 3.41 7.98
C LEU A 12 3.98 4.49 7.11
N LYS A 13 3.33 5.66 7.01
CA LYS A 13 3.85 6.82 6.29
C LYS A 13 5.13 7.36 6.95
N GLY A 14 6.18 7.50 6.15
CA GLY A 14 7.54 7.83 6.57
C GLY A 14 8.42 6.60 6.86
N ILE A 15 7.82 5.45 7.21
CA ILE A 15 8.56 4.20 7.44
C ILE A 15 8.61 3.33 6.19
N ALA A 16 7.58 3.29 5.35
CA ALA A 16 7.67 2.48 4.13
C ALA A 16 8.59 3.13 3.07
N GLU A 17 8.70 4.45 3.06
CA GLU A 17 9.47 5.23 2.06
C GLU A 17 11.00 5.03 2.15
N GLN A 18 11.51 4.57 3.29
CA GLN A 18 12.92 4.20 3.45
C GLN A 18 13.28 2.88 2.73
N PHE A 19 12.29 2.10 2.29
CA PHE A 19 12.48 0.84 1.57
C PHE A 19 12.19 0.95 0.05
N GLY A 20 11.63 2.07 -0.42
CA GLY A 20 11.32 2.28 -1.83
C GLY A 20 10.27 3.35 -2.11
N GLU A 21 9.78 3.37 -3.35
CA GLU A 21 8.69 4.24 -3.76
C GLU A 21 7.36 3.64 -3.27
N VAL A 22 6.67 4.38 -2.40
CA VAL A 22 5.42 3.91 -1.79
C VAL A 22 4.25 4.72 -2.31
N GLU A 23 3.25 4.00 -2.80
CA GLU A 23 1.94 4.54 -3.15
C GLU A 23 0.95 4.17 -2.05
N TYR A 24 0.19 5.15 -1.55
CA TYR A 24 -0.82 4.93 -0.52
C TYR A 24 -2.20 5.01 -1.15
N LEU A 25 -2.93 3.90 -1.17
CA LEU A 25 -4.32 3.83 -1.62
C LEU A 25 -5.21 3.31 -0.48
N PRO A 26 -6.48 3.70 -0.39
CA PRO A 26 -7.42 3.02 0.50
C PRO A 26 -7.67 1.58 0.00
N GLY A 27 -7.84 0.62 0.92
CA GLY A 27 -8.01 -0.81 0.59
C GLY A 27 -9.07 -1.13 -0.46
N ASN A 28 -10.12 -0.30 -0.59
CA ASN A 28 -11.16 -0.46 -1.62
C ASN A 28 -10.71 -0.06 -3.05
N GLN A 29 -9.52 0.52 -3.20
CA GLN A 29 -8.92 0.91 -4.49
C GLN A 29 -7.79 -0.04 -4.93
N PHE A 30 -7.61 -1.17 -4.23
CA PHE A 30 -6.64 -2.20 -4.61
C PHE A 30 -7.20 -3.02 -5.78
N THR A 31 -7.14 -2.47 -6.98
CA THR A 31 -7.53 -3.14 -8.22
C THR A 31 -6.36 -3.94 -8.80
N LYS A 32 -6.65 -4.94 -9.64
CA LYS A 32 -5.60 -5.72 -10.33
C LYS A 32 -4.63 -4.82 -11.09
N GLU A 33 -5.14 -3.75 -11.71
CA GLU A 33 -4.36 -2.76 -12.46
C GLU A 33 -3.42 -1.98 -11.55
N ALA A 34 -3.90 -1.52 -10.39
CA ALA A 34 -3.08 -0.79 -9.41
C ALA A 34 -1.95 -1.65 -8.82
N ILE A 35 -2.13 -2.97 -8.79
CA ILE A 35 -1.21 -3.93 -8.18
C ILE A 35 -0.21 -4.50 -9.20
N SER A 36 -0.56 -4.54 -10.49
CA SER A 36 0.16 -5.34 -11.49
C SER A 36 1.65 -4.98 -11.68
N ASP A 37 2.06 -3.75 -11.31
CA ASP A 37 3.42 -3.23 -11.44
C ASP A 37 4.11 -3.03 -10.08
N LYS A 38 3.52 -3.52 -8.99
CA LYS A 38 4.03 -3.34 -7.62
C LYS A 38 4.80 -4.58 -7.17
N ASP A 39 5.94 -4.35 -6.51
CA ASP A 39 6.80 -5.41 -5.96
C ASP A 39 6.27 -5.93 -4.62
N ALA A 40 5.60 -5.07 -3.85
CA ALA A 40 5.10 -5.39 -2.52
C ALA A 40 3.75 -4.72 -2.22
N LEU A 41 2.97 -5.39 -1.37
CA LEU A 41 1.64 -4.98 -0.93
C LEU A 41 1.59 -4.99 0.59
N ILE A 42 1.17 -3.87 1.17
CA ILE A 42 0.93 -3.72 2.61
C ILE A 42 -0.56 -3.44 2.81
N VAL A 43 -1.31 -4.47 3.19
CA VAL A 43 -2.77 -4.42 3.32
C VAL A 43 -3.20 -4.53 4.77
N ARG A 44 -4.39 -3.99 5.04
CA ARG A 44 -5.10 -4.10 6.31
C ARG A 44 -6.36 -4.94 6.10
N THR A 45 -6.72 -5.76 7.07
CA THR A 45 -8.04 -6.39 7.11
C THR A 45 -9.10 -5.34 7.42
N VAL A 46 -10.07 -5.17 6.52
CA VAL A 46 -11.28 -4.38 6.79
C VAL A 46 -12.36 -5.31 7.36
N THR A 47 -12.94 -4.95 8.50
CA THR A 47 -14.09 -5.66 9.08
C THR A 47 -15.36 -5.03 8.53
N HIS A 48 -16.24 -5.86 7.94
CA HIS A 48 -17.53 -5.45 7.38
C HIS A 48 -18.64 -5.49 8.43
#